data_AF-A0A117UZU8-F1
#
_entry.id   AF-A0A117UZU8-F1
#
_cell.length_a   1.000
_cell.length_b   1.000
_cell.length_c   1.000
_cell.angle_alpha   90.00
_cell.angle_beta   90.00
_cell.angle_gamma   90.00
#
_symmetry.space_group_name_H-M   'P 1'
#
loop_
_entity.id
_entity.type
_entity.pdbx_description
1 polymer ?
#
loop_
_entity_poly.entity_id
_entity_poly.type
_entity_poly.pdbx_seq_one_letter_code
_entity_poly.pdbx_strand_id
1 'polypeptide(L)'
;MIHYHFGTKEKLWKATVAYAFDELVRPLHAIAAASRDLQPVDGLRLLCRTLIQFASEYPEHVLVLINEARTPGERLEWVIENHLRIIHGHFDRMIERAVAAGQIKAIPAVHLTNIIIQSIVYFYPSVPLISNLYGVDRQDSETFSSHGDWIIEVIFRGIQTAPGS
;
A
#
# COMPACT_ATOMS: atom_id res chain seq x y z
N MET A 1 38.93 -1.84 8.31
CA MET A 1 38.06 -3.02 8.52
C MET A 1 36.59 -2.62 8.66
N ILE A 2 36.02 -1.95 7.66
CA ILE A 2 34.61 -1.51 7.68
C ILE A 2 33.85 -2.13 6.48
N HIS A 3 34.47 -2.23 5.30
CA HIS A 3 33.81 -2.76 4.09
C HIS A 3 33.31 -4.21 4.18
N TYR A 4 33.96 -5.11 4.93
CA TYR A 4 33.55 -6.53 4.99
C TYR A 4 32.21 -6.74 5.71
N HIS A 5 31.89 -5.91 6.71
CA HIS A 5 30.61 -5.96 7.43
C HIS A 5 29.47 -5.21 6.74
N PHE A 6 29.79 -4.20 5.92
CA PHE A 6 28.78 -3.45 5.17
C PHE A 6 28.10 -4.33 4.12
N GLY A 7 28.87 -5.13 3.38
CA GLY A 7 28.32 -6.08 2.41
C GLY A 7 27.43 -7.16 3.04
N THR A 8 27.71 -7.59 4.28
CA THR A 8 26.86 -8.58 4.98
C THR A 8 25.59 -7.95 5.55
N LYS A 9 25.68 -6.74 6.11
CA LYS A 9 24.52 -6.00 6.62
C LYS A 9 23.57 -5.57 5.51
N GLU A 10 24.10 -5.12 4.38
CA GLU A 10 23.30 -4.74 3.22
C GLU A 10 22.61 -5.95 2.60
N LYS A 11 23.31 -7.08 2.44
CA LYS A 11 22.70 -8.33 1.96
C LYS A 11 21.61 -8.83 2.90
N LEU A 12 21.85 -8.80 4.21
CA LEU A 12 20.83 -9.17 5.20
C LEU A 12 19.63 -8.25 5.11
N TRP A 13 19.84 -6.94 5.03
CA TRP A 13 18.76 -5.96 4.87
C TRP A 13 17.95 -6.22 3.59
N LYS A 14 18.61 -6.43 2.44
CA LYS A 14 17.93 -6.74 1.17
C LYS A 14 17.10 -8.02 1.26
N ALA A 15 17.64 -9.06 1.89
CA ALA A 15 16.93 -10.32 2.10
C ALA A 15 15.70 -10.15 3.01
N THR A 16 15.83 -9.36 4.09
CA THR A 16 14.71 -9.06 5.00
C THR A 16 13.63 -8.25 4.30
N VAL A 17 13.99 -7.21 3.54
CA VAL A 17 13.03 -6.39 2.79
C VAL A 17 12.36 -7.22 1.69
N ALA A 18 13.11 -8.04 0.95
CA ALA A 18 12.52 -8.93 -0.05
C ALA A 18 11.49 -9.88 0.57
N TYR A 19 11.86 -10.55 1.66
CA TYR A 19 10.94 -11.42 2.40
C TYR A 19 9.68 -10.67 2.86
N ALA A 20 9.85 -9.46 3.40
CA ALA A 20 8.75 -8.65 3.90
C ALA A 20 7.74 -8.26 2.80
N PHE A 21 8.22 -7.93 1.59
CA PHE A 21 7.36 -7.43 0.51
C PHE A 21 6.92 -8.50 -0.49
N ASP A 22 7.57 -9.65 -0.57
CA ASP A 22 7.14 -10.73 -1.46
C ASP A 22 5.74 -11.27 -1.09
N GLU A 23 5.39 -11.23 0.21
CA GLU A 23 4.07 -11.59 0.70
C GLU A 23 2.97 -10.59 0.25
N LEU A 24 3.33 -9.35 -0.08
CA LEU A 24 2.42 -8.38 -0.71
C LEU A 24 2.44 -8.49 -2.24
N VAL A 25 3.62 -8.64 -2.85
CA VAL A 25 3.75 -8.62 -4.31
C VAL A 25 3.07 -9.82 -4.97
N ARG A 26 3.11 -11.00 -4.34
CA ARG A 26 2.48 -12.23 -4.84
C ARG A 26 0.96 -12.08 -5.04
N PRO A 27 0.16 -11.70 -4.03
CA PRO A 27 -1.28 -11.53 -4.21
C PRO A 27 -1.64 -10.38 -5.18
N LEU A 28 -0.88 -9.27 -5.21
CA LEU A 28 -1.13 -8.19 -6.16
C LEU A 28 -0.98 -8.66 -7.62
N HIS A 29 0.00 -9.51 -7.92
CA HIS A 29 0.13 -10.13 -9.24
C HIS A 29 -1.06 -11.04 -9.58
N ALA A 30 -1.52 -11.85 -8.63
CA ALA A 30 -2.67 -12.73 -8.84
C ALA A 30 -3.94 -11.92 -9.15
N ILE A 31 -4.17 -10.84 -8.40
CA ILE A 31 -5.29 -9.91 -8.63
C ILE A 31 -5.19 -9.28 -10.01
N ALA A 32 -4.02 -8.76 -10.37
CA ALA A 32 -3.82 -8.16 -11.69
C ALA A 32 -4.11 -9.17 -12.82
N ALA A 33 -3.67 -10.42 -12.69
CA ALA A 33 -3.91 -11.48 -13.67
C ALA A 33 -5.40 -11.88 -13.80
N ALA A 34 -6.12 -11.94 -12.68
CA ALA A 34 -7.54 -12.30 -12.59
C ALA A 34 -8.47 -11.12 -12.94
N SER A 35 -8.02 -9.89 -12.79
CA SER A 35 -8.82 -8.68 -13.02
C SER A 35 -9.18 -8.42 -14.48
N ARG A 36 -8.81 -9.30 -15.41
CA ARG A 36 -9.25 -9.24 -16.81
C ARG A 36 -10.75 -9.37 -16.95
N ASP A 37 -11.37 -10.16 -16.07
CA ASP A 37 -12.82 -10.44 -16.10
C ASP A 37 -13.61 -9.60 -15.08
N LEU A 38 -12.94 -8.74 -14.31
CA LEU A 38 -13.56 -7.88 -13.29
C LEU A 38 -13.73 -6.46 -13.81
N GLN A 39 -14.73 -5.75 -13.28
CA GLN A 39 -14.81 -4.30 -13.43
C GLN A 39 -13.55 -3.66 -12.81
N PRO A 40 -12.88 -2.71 -13.50
CA PRO A 40 -11.64 -2.11 -13.00
C PRO A 40 -11.75 -1.52 -11.58
N VAL A 41 -12.87 -0.87 -11.27
CA VAL A 41 -13.13 -0.31 -9.93
C VAL A 41 -13.19 -1.39 -8.84
N ASP A 42 -13.68 -2.59 -9.16
CA ASP A 42 -13.70 -3.71 -8.22
C ASP A 42 -12.32 -4.33 -8.06
N GLY A 43 -11.55 -4.41 -9.16
CA GLY A 43 -10.13 -4.75 -9.11
C GLY A 43 -9.33 -3.80 -8.22
N LEU A 44 -9.57 -2.49 -8.33
CA LEU A 44 -8.93 -1.48 -7.47
C LEU A 44 -9.31 -1.69 -6.00
N ARG A 45 -10.59 -1.97 -5.72
CA ARG A 45 -11.04 -2.26 -4.35
C ARG A 45 -10.35 -3.49 -3.76
N LEU A 46 -10.16 -4.52 -4.58
CA LEU A 46 -9.44 -5.73 -4.17
C LEU A 46 -7.96 -5.45 -3.87
N LEU A 47 -7.28 -4.64 -4.70
CA LEU A 47 -5.91 -4.19 -4.41
C LEU A 47 -5.83 -3.42 -3.09
N CYS A 48 -6.78 -2.50 -2.82
CA CYS A 48 -6.86 -1.79 -1.54
C CYS A 48 -7.03 -2.76 -0.36
N ARG A 49 -7.94 -3.74 -0.47
CA ARG A 49 -8.18 -4.74 0.57
C ARG A 49 -6.94 -5.58 0.86
N THR A 50 -6.23 -6.01 -0.16
CA THR A 50 -4.97 -6.75 -0.01
C THR A 50 -3.90 -5.91 0.68
N LEU A 51 -3.78 -4.63 0.31
CA LEU A 51 -2.82 -3.73 0.97
C LEU A 51 -3.21 -3.44 2.43
N ILE A 52 -4.50 -3.29 2.71
CA ILE A 52 -5.04 -3.12 4.07
C ILE A 52 -4.67 -4.33 4.93
N GLN A 53 -4.96 -5.54 4.44
CA GLN A 53 -4.65 -6.78 5.15
C GLN A 53 -3.15 -6.90 5.44
N PHE A 54 -2.30 -6.63 4.43
CA PHE A 54 -0.86 -6.65 4.61
C PHE A 54 -0.40 -5.63 5.67
N ALA A 55 -0.91 -4.40 5.61
CA ALA A 55 -0.50 -3.35 6.55
C ALA A 55 -1.00 -3.60 7.98
N SER A 56 -2.15 -4.26 8.15
CA SER A 56 -2.68 -4.62 9.46
C SER A 56 -1.96 -5.84 10.07
N GLU A 57 -1.61 -6.83 9.25
CA GLU A 57 -0.92 -8.04 9.70
C GLU A 57 0.58 -7.80 9.94
N TYR A 58 1.22 -6.95 9.13
CA TYR A 58 2.67 -6.72 9.15
C TYR A 58 3.04 -5.22 9.25
N PRO A 59 2.59 -4.48 10.28
CA PRO A 59 2.86 -3.05 10.42
C PRO A 59 4.37 -2.72 10.50
N GLU A 60 5.19 -3.63 11.05
CA GLU A 60 6.64 -3.49 11.11
C GLU A 60 7.32 -3.54 9.73
N HIS A 61 6.79 -4.31 8.78
CA HIS A 61 7.29 -4.34 7.40
C HIS A 61 7.10 -2.99 6.73
N VAL A 62 5.94 -2.37 6.96
CA VAL A 62 5.63 -1.03 6.46
C VAL A 62 6.53 0.03 7.10
N LEU A 63 6.81 -0.07 8.41
CA LEU A 63 7.70 0.87 9.10
C LEU A 63 9.12 0.90 8.53
N VAL A 64 9.66 -0.26 8.12
CA VAL A 64 10.97 -0.32 7.47
C VAL A 64 10.98 0.59 6.24
N LEU A 65 9.94 0.49 5.40
CA LEU A 65 9.82 1.31 4.21
C LEU A 65 9.65 2.80 4.53
N ILE A 66 8.77 3.14 5.47
CA ILE A 66 8.55 4.53 5.87
C ILE A 66 9.86 5.17 6.33
N ASN A 67 10.68 4.45 7.09
CA ASN A 67 11.96 4.95 7.56
C ASN A 67 12.96 5.16 6.42
N GLU A 68 13.04 4.23 5.47
CA GLU A 68 13.95 4.33 4.32
C GLU A 68 13.48 5.41 3.31
N ALA A 69 12.17 5.68 3.22
CA ALA A 69 11.62 6.73 2.37
C ALA A 69 11.93 8.17 2.86
N ARG A 70 12.38 8.35 4.11
CA ARG A 70 12.68 9.68 4.68
C ARG A 70 14.02 10.26 4.22
N THR A 71 14.90 9.45 3.67
CA THR A 71 16.23 9.90 3.25
C THR A 71 16.63 9.22 1.95
N PRO A 72 16.96 9.99 0.90
CA PRO A 72 17.48 9.41 -0.33
C PRO A 72 18.72 8.55 -0.07
N GLY A 73 18.86 7.44 -0.80
CA GLY A 73 20.03 6.58 -0.72
C GLY A 73 19.83 5.23 -1.39
N GLU A 74 20.91 4.45 -1.45
CA GLU A 74 20.98 3.16 -2.16
C GLU A 74 19.89 2.15 -1.75
N ARG A 75 19.49 2.17 -0.48
CA ARG A 75 18.41 1.32 0.04
C ARG A 75 17.04 1.71 -0.52
N LEU A 76 16.75 3.01 -0.56
CA LEU A 76 15.52 3.53 -1.13
C LEU A 76 15.47 3.24 -2.63
N GLU A 77 16.57 3.48 -3.35
CA GLU A 77 16.68 3.15 -4.78
C GLU A 77 16.43 1.67 -5.03
N TRP A 78 17.08 0.80 -4.25
CA TRP A 78 16.91 -0.64 -4.39
C TRP A 78 15.48 -1.09 -4.10
N VAL A 79 14.83 -0.63 -3.03
CA VAL A 79 13.44 -1.04 -2.74
C VAL A 79 12.45 -0.48 -3.77
N ILE A 80 12.72 0.70 -4.34
CA ILE A 80 11.92 1.25 -5.44
C ILE A 80 11.98 0.32 -6.65
N GLU A 81 13.20 -0.08 -7.04
CA GLU A 81 13.41 -0.91 -8.23
C GLU A 81 12.83 -2.31 -8.09
N ASN A 82 12.93 -2.91 -6.89
CA ASN A 82 12.58 -4.31 -6.69
C ASN A 82 11.14 -4.51 -6.22
N HIS A 83 10.52 -3.52 -5.54
CA HIS A 83 9.20 -3.68 -4.94
C HIS A 83 8.25 -2.52 -5.21
N LEU A 84 8.62 -1.26 -4.90
CA LEU A 84 7.64 -0.18 -4.91
C LEU A 84 7.12 0.14 -6.31
N ARG A 85 7.98 0.10 -7.33
CA ARG A 85 7.55 0.31 -8.73
C ARG A 85 6.55 -0.75 -9.17
N ILE A 86 6.69 -1.99 -8.70
CA ILE A 86 5.77 -3.09 -8.99
C ILE A 86 4.43 -2.84 -8.30
N ILE A 87 4.46 -2.53 -6.99
CA ILE A 87 3.27 -2.26 -6.19
C ILE A 87 2.50 -1.08 -6.77
N HIS A 88 3.15 0.08 -6.92
CA HIS A 88 2.53 1.27 -7.51
C HIS A 88 2.00 1.00 -8.92
N GLY A 89 2.78 0.29 -9.75
CA GLY A 89 2.35 -0.05 -11.10
C GLY A 89 1.06 -0.86 -11.17
N HIS A 90 0.76 -1.71 -10.18
CA HIS A 90 -0.53 -2.42 -10.13
C HIS A 90 -1.70 -1.47 -9.86
N PHE A 91 -1.53 -0.51 -8.94
CA PHE A 91 -2.55 0.52 -8.68
C PHE A 91 -2.71 1.46 -9.86
N ASP A 92 -1.61 1.98 -10.41
CA ASP A 92 -1.61 2.91 -11.55
C ASP A 92 -2.37 2.31 -12.75
N ARG A 93 -2.03 1.08 -13.15
CA ARG A 93 -2.73 0.38 -14.25
C ARG A 93 -4.22 0.19 -13.98
N MET A 94 -4.59 -0.11 -12.73
CA MET A 94 -5.99 -0.31 -12.39
C MET A 94 -6.79 1.00 -12.40
N ILE A 95 -6.19 2.08 -11.89
CA ILE A 95 -6.73 3.43 -11.94
C ILE A 95 -6.93 3.87 -13.39
N GLU A 96 -5.92 3.69 -14.25
CA GLU A 96 -6.00 4.01 -15.67
C GLU A 96 -7.17 3.28 -16.36
N ARG A 97 -7.33 1.98 -16.09
CA ARG A 97 -8.46 1.19 -16.61
C ARG A 97 -9.81 1.69 -16.10
N ALA A 98 -9.91 2.04 -14.82
CA ALA A 98 -11.14 2.54 -14.22
C ALA A 98 -11.52 3.93 -14.74
N VAL A 99 -10.54 4.80 -14.99
CA VAL A 99 -10.74 6.10 -15.66
C VAL A 99 -11.20 5.89 -17.10
N ALA A 100 -10.54 5.00 -17.87
CA ALA A 100 -10.92 4.71 -19.25
C ALA A 100 -12.32 4.11 -19.37
N ALA A 101 -12.76 3.35 -18.37
CA ALA A 101 -14.11 2.81 -18.27
C ALA A 101 -15.15 3.82 -17.74
N GLY A 102 -14.74 5.06 -17.42
CA GLY A 102 -15.62 6.10 -16.89
C GLY A 102 -16.17 5.80 -15.50
N GLN A 103 -15.52 4.93 -14.71
CA GLN A 103 -15.97 4.47 -13.39
C GLN A 103 -15.49 5.34 -12.23
N ILE A 104 -14.39 6.06 -12.44
CA ILE A 104 -13.80 6.98 -11.48
C ILE A 104 -13.36 8.27 -12.17
N LYS A 105 -13.23 9.34 -11.39
CA LYS A 105 -12.68 10.64 -11.83
C LYS A 105 -11.27 10.47 -12.39
N ALA A 106 -10.95 11.22 -13.44
CA ALA A 106 -9.63 11.26 -14.07
C ALA A 106 -8.59 12.02 -13.20
N ILE A 107 -8.27 11.47 -12.03
CA ILE A 107 -7.23 12.00 -11.14
C ILE A 107 -5.89 11.41 -11.58
N PRO A 108 -4.84 12.23 -11.80
CA PRO A 108 -3.52 11.71 -12.15
C PRO A 108 -3.02 10.66 -11.15
N ALA A 109 -2.47 9.54 -11.66
CA ALA A 109 -2.07 8.39 -10.86
C ALA A 109 -1.07 8.76 -9.74
N VAL A 110 -0.14 9.68 -10.01
CA VAL A 110 0.80 10.20 -9.00
C VAL A 110 0.10 10.76 -7.76
N HIS A 111 -1.12 11.29 -7.89
CA HIS A 111 -1.91 11.74 -6.74
C HIS A 111 -2.77 10.61 -6.19
N LEU A 112 -3.59 9.96 -7.03
CA LEU A 112 -4.57 9.01 -6.54
C LEU A 112 -3.92 7.75 -5.94
N THR A 113 -2.89 7.20 -6.57
CA THR A 113 -2.15 6.04 -6.05
C THR A 113 -1.51 6.37 -4.71
N ASN A 114 -0.91 7.55 -4.57
CA ASN A 114 -0.31 7.97 -3.30
C ASN A 114 -1.37 8.23 -2.22
N ILE A 115 -2.50 8.86 -2.55
CA ILE A 115 -3.62 9.03 -1.59
C ILE A 115 -4.08 7.66 -1.09
N ILE A 116 -4.31 6.71 -1.99
CA ILE A 116 -4.75 5.35 -1.65
C ILE A 116 -3.71 4.65 -0.78
N ILE A 117 -2.48 4.51 -1.26
CA ILE A 117 -1.44 3.74 -0.56
C ILE A 117 -1.14 4.38 0.80
N GLN A 118 -0.91 5.69 0.86
CA GLN A 118 -0.49 6.36 2.10
C GLN A 118 -1.59 6.36 3.16
N SER A 119 -2.87 6.50 2.75
CA SER A 119 -3.99 6.40 3.69
C SER A 119 -4.07 5.04 4.36
N ILE A 120 -3.69 3.97 3.65
CA ILE A 120 -3.70 2.59 4.15
C ILE A 120 -2.47 2.31 5.01
N VAL A 121 -1.28 2.55 4.47
CA VAL A 121 -0.05 2.01 5.07
C VAL A 121 0.38 2.79 6.30
N TYR A 122 0.00 4.06 6.46
CA TYR A 122 0.45 4.86 7.60
C TYR A 122 -0.31 4.57 8.91
N PHE A 123 -1.57 4.13 8.82
CA PHE A 123 -2.46 4.02 9.99
C PHE A 123 -1.99 2.94 10.98
N TYR A 124 -1.80 1.71 10.52
CA TYR A 124 -1.49 0.56 11.39
C TYR A 124 -0.16 0.69 12.16
N PRO A 125 0.95 1.12 11.53
CA PRO A 125 2.17 1.49 12.26
C PRO A 125 1.99 2.57 13.33
N SER A 126 0.98 3.42 13.17
CA SER A 126 0.73 4.58 14.01
C SER A 126 -0.27 4.30 15.14
N VAL A 127 -0.75 3.07 15.32
CA VAL A 127 -1.68 2.69 16.40
C VAL A 127 -1.22 3.19 17.77
N PRO A 128 0.08 3.07 18.18
CA PRO A 128 0.53 3.60 19.46
C PRO A 128 0.30 5.10 19.64
N LEU A 129 0.52 5.87 18.57
CA LEU A 129 0.28 7.32 18.52
C LEU A 129 -1.22 7.62 18.56
N ILE A 130 -2.00 6.95 17.72
CA ILE A 130 -3.45 7.16 17.58
C ILE A 130 -4.16 6.86 18.90
N SER A 131 -3.88 5.72 19.54
CA SER A 131 -4.44 5.38 20.85
C SER A 131 -4.16 6.44 21.90
N ASN A 132 -2.93 6.97 21.94
CA ASN A 132 -2.57 8.01 22.89
C ASN A 132 -3.25 9.35 22.58
N LEU A 133 -3.34 9.70 21.30
CA LEU A 133 -3.94 10.95 20.85
C LEU A 133 -5.45 11.00 21.08
N TYR A 134 -6.15 9.89 20.86
CA TYR A 134 -7.61 9.80 20.94
C TYR A 134 -8.12 9.16 22.24
N GLY A 135 -7.24 8.69 23.12
CA GLY A 135 -7.62 8.01 24.37
C GLY A 135 -8.32 6.66 24.15
N VAL A 136 -8.04 5.99 23.02
CA VAL A 136 -8.64 4.70 22.65
C VAL A 136 -7.73 3.56 23.10
N ASP A 137 -8.30 2.51 23.68
CA ASP A 137 -7.56 1.31 24.06
C ASP A 137 -6.93 0.65 22.83
N ARG A 138 -5.64 0.30 22.91
CA ARG A 138 -4.92 -0.43 21.86
C ARG A 138 -5.47 -1.84 21.65
N GLN A 139 -6.12 -2.39 22.66
CA GLN A 139 -6.73 -3.72 22.61
C GLN A 139 -8.14 -3.70 22.02
N ASP A 140 -8.70 -2.52 21.73
CA ASP A 140 -9.96 -2.39 21.00
C ASP A 140 -9.74 -2.77 19.53
N SER A 141 -9.86 -4.07 19.25
CA SER A 141 -9.69 -4.62 17.91
C SER A 141 -10.73 -4.07 16.93
N GLU A 142 -11.92 -3.69 17.38
CA GLU A 142 -13.01 -3.23 16.52
C GLU A 142 -12.70 -1.85 15.91
N THR A 143 -12.18 -0.93 16.72
CA THR A 143 -11.77 0.40 16.25
C THR A 143 -10.69 0.32 15.16
N PHE A 144 -9.69 -0.56 15.33
CA PHE A 144 -8.60 -0.67 14.36
C PHE A 144 -8.93 -1.57 13.16
N SER A 145 -9.77 -2.59 13.33
CA SER A 145 -10.18 -3.47 12.23
C SER A 145 -11.12 -2.78 11.24
N SER A 146 -11.98 -1.87 11.73
CA SER A 146 -12.93 -1.13 10.88
C SER A 146 -12.28 -0.01 10.07
N HIS A 147 -11.04 0.39 10.37
CA HIS A 147 -10.37 1.48 9.67
C HIS A 147 -10.23 1.23 8.15
N GLY A 148 -9.89 0.00 7.76
CA GLY A 148 -9.80 -0.39 6.36
C GLY A 148 -11.12 -0.23 5.60
N ASP A 149 -12.25 -0.49 6.26
CA ASP A 149 -13.58 -0.26 5.68
C ASP A 149 -13.84 1.23 5.45
N TRP A 150 -13.52 2.06 6.44
CA TRP A 150 -13.66 3.51 6.34
C TRP A 150 -12.78 4.14 5.26
N ILE A 151 -11.54 3.67 5.11
CA ILE A 151 -10.66 4.10 4.01
C ILE A 151 -11.35 3.83 2.67
N ILE A 152 -11.82 2.59 2.46
CA ILE A 152 -12.44 2.19 1.19
C ILE A 152 -13.71 3.00 0.95
N GLU A 153 -14.57 3.15 1.95
CA GLU A 153 -15.79 3.94 1.85
C GLU A 153 -15.49 5.39 1.43
N VAL A 154 -14.59 6.08 2.14
CA VAL A 154 -14.25 7.48 1.89
C VAL A 154 -13.60 7.66 0.52
N ILE A 155 -12.62 6.80 0.17
CA ILE A 155 -11.93 6.89 -1.12
C ILE A 155 -12.90 6.65 -2.27
N PHE A 156 -13.64 5.54 -2.25
CA PHE A 156 -14.48 5.16 -3.39
C PHE A 156 -15.66 6.11 -3.56
N ARG A 157 -16.30 6.56 -2.48
CA ARG A 157 -17.30 7.65 -2.58
C ARG A 157 -16.71 8.95 -3.12
N GLY A 158 -15.45 9.24 -2.77
CA GLY A 158 -14.75 10.44 -3.22
C GLY A 158 -14.38 10.42 -4.71
N ILE A 159 -14.12 9.24 -5.30
CA ILE A 159 -13.60 9.12 -6.66
C ILE A 159 -14.57 8.55 -7.68
N GLN A 160 -15.56 7.76 -7.27
CA GLN A 160 -16.50 7.14 -8.21
C GLN A 160 -17.36 8.19 -8.91
N THR A 161 -17.59 7.98 -10.20
CA THR A 161 -18.53 8.77 -11.02
C THR A 161 -19.92 8.20 -10.83
N ALA A 162 -20.95 9.06 -10.90
CA ALA A 162 -22.32 8.57 -10.90
C ALA A 162 -22.56 7.74 -12.18
N PRO A 163 -23.38 6.67 -12.13
CA PRO A 163 -23.76 5.97 -13.35
C PRO A 163 -24.50 6.95 -14.29
N GLY A 164 -23.87 7.30 -15.42
CA GLY A 164 -24.52 8.02 -16.52
C GLY A 164 -24.59 9.54 -16.43
N SER A 165 -23.47 10.22 -16.18
CA SER A 165 -23.31 11.65 -16.55
C SER A 165 -22.72 11.82 -17.93
#